data_AF-A0A1G6TKE8-F1
#
_entry.id   AF-A0A1G6TKE8-F1
#
_cell.length_a   1.000
_cell.length_b   1.000
_cell.length_c   1.000
_cell.angle_alpha   90.00
_cell.angle_beta   90.00
_cell.angle_gamma   90.00
#
_symmetry.space_group_name_H-M   'P 1'
#
loop_
_entity.id
_entity.type
_entity.pdbx_description
1 polymer ?
#
loop_
_entity_poly.entity_id
_entity_poly.type
_entity_poly.pdbx_seq_one_letter_code
_entity_poly.pdbx_strand_id
1 'polypeptide(L)' 'MDVNTLTALLREAEEQHGPYEATAPPHHWSGWYAAYVTAREHGRTVEEAATEASRHLEGARR' A
#
# COMPACT_ATOMS: atom_id res chain seq x y z
N MET A 1 -15.19 -0.83 -17.46
CA MET A 1 -14.02 -0.08 -17.98
C MET A 1 -13.33 -0.96 -19.01
N ASP A 2 -12.97 -0.42 -20.17
CA ASP A 2 -12.18 -1.16 -21.17
C ASP A 2 -10.67 -1.09 -20.86
N VAL A 3 -9.89 -1.96 -21.52
CA VAL A 3 -8.45 -2.11 -21.27
C VAL A 3 -7.66 -0.83 -21.59
N ASN A 4 -8.06 -0.05 -22.59
CA ASN A 4 -7.35 1.18 -22.96
C ASN A 4 -7.57 2.26 -21.90
N THR A 5 -8.83 2.42 -21.46
CA THR A 5 -9.17 3.33 -20.37
C THR A 5 -8.42 2.96 -19.09
N LEU A 6 -8.37 1.67 -18.73
CA LEU A 6 -7.63 1.23 -17.56
C LEU A 6 -6.12 1.46 -17.69
N THR A 7 -5.54 1.23 -18.87
CA THR A 7 -4.11 1.42 -19.12
C THR A 7 -3.69 2.88 -18.94
N ALA A 8 -4.51 3.83 -19.40
CA ALA A 8 -4.24 5.26 -19.21
C ALA A 8 -4.24 5.63 -17.72
N LEU A 9 -5.21 5.15 -16.94
CA LEU A 9 -5.27 5.39 -15.50
C LEU A 9 -4.10 4.77 -14.73
N LEU A 10 -3.69 3.56 -15.11
CA LEU A 10 -2.53 2.91 -14.49
C LEU A 10 -1.23 3.66 -14.80
N ARG A 11 -1.08 4.22 -16.01
CA ARG A 11 0.06 5.07 -16.36
C ARG A 11 0.08 6.34 -15.50
N GLU A 12 -1.07 7.01 -15.35
CA GLU A 12 -1.19 8.18 -14.48
C GLU A 12 -0.80 7.83 -13.03
N ALA A 13 -1.29 6.72 -12.50
CA ALA A 13 -0.95 6.27 -11.15
C ALA A 13 0.56 5.98 -10.98
N GLU A 14 1.19 5.34 -11.97
CA GLU A 14 2.64 5.11 -12.00
C GLU A 14 3.43 6.44 -11.97
N GLU A 15 3.01 7.41 -12.78
CA GLU A 15 3.62 8.74 -12.85
C GLU A 15 3.48 9.51 -11.52
N GLN A 16 2.37 9.34 -10.80
CA GLN A 16 2.17 9.94 -9.48
C GLN A 16 2.88 9.18 -8.35
N HIS A 17 3.16 7.88 -8.52
CA HIS A 17 3.82 7.05 -7.51
C HIS A 17 5.25 7.53 -7.22
N GLY A 18 6.03 7.87 -8.25
CA GLY A 18 7.41 8.34 -8.10
C GLY A 18 7.55 9.60 -7.23
N PRO A 19 6.84 10.71 -7.54
CA PRO A 19 6.81 11.91 -6.72
C PRO A 19 6.33 11.67 -5.28
N TYR A 20 5.36 10.76 -5.09
CA TYR A 20 4.91 10.36 -3.75
C TYR A 20 6.04 9.66 -2.98
N GLU A 21 6.65 8.61 -3.53
CA GLU A 21 7.79 7.89 -2.91
C GLU A 21 8.96 8.83 -2.56
N ALA A 22 9.24 9.81 -3.41
CA ALA A 22 10.34 10.76 -3.20
C ALA A 22 10.12 11.71 -1.99
N THR A 23 8.86 11.97 -1.62
CA THR A 23 8.50 12.87 -0.50
C THR A 23 7.94 12.13 0.70
N ALA A 24 7.47 10.90 0.50
CA ALA A 24 7.02 10.03 1.56
C ALA A 24 8.20 9.71 2.49
N PRO A 25 7.95 9.58 3.79
CA PRO A 25 8.92 9.05 4.72
C PRO A 25 9.44 7.68 4.26
N PRO A 26 10.72 7.33 4.50
CA PRO A 26 11.26 6.04 4.12
C PRO A 26 10.38 4.90 4.64
N HIS A 27 9.95 4.03 3.75
CA HIS A 27 9.15 2.87 4.08
C HIS A 27 9.53 1.71 3.17
N HIS A 28 9.36 0.50 3.68
CA HIS A 28 9.47 -0.70 2.87
C HIS A 28 8.11 -1.35 2.81
N TRP A 29 7.55 -1.47 1.60
CA TRP A 29 6.28 -2.16 1.37
C TRP A 29 6.28 -3.60 1.89
N SER A 30 7.45 -4.25 1.99
CA SER A 30 7.59 -5.56 2.64
C SER A 30 7.12 -5.56 4.10
N GLY A 31 7.32 -4.46 4.85
CA GLY A 31 6.81 -4.33 6.21
C GLY A 31 5.28 -4.21 6.24
N TRP A 32 4.70 -3.47 5.30
CA TRP A 32 3.24 -3.39 5.15
C TRP A 32 2.65 -4.76 4.79
N TYR A 33 3.24 -5.47 3.80
CA TYR A 33 2.78 -6.79 3.40
C TYR A 33 2.90 -7.82 4.52
N ALA A 34 3.99 -7.81 5.28
CA ALA A 34 4.16 -8.70 6.43
C ALA A 34 3.04 -8.50 7.45
N ALA A 35 2.78 -7.26 7.86
CA ALA A 35 1.70 -6.93 8.79
C ALA A 35 0.31 -7.31 8.23
N TYR A 36 0.05 -7.04 6.95
CA TYR A 36 -1.21 -7.40 6.29
C TYR A 36 -1.43 -8.92 6.27
N VAL A 37 -0.44 -9.69 5.82
CA VAL A 37 -0.52 -11.15 5.73
C VAL A 37 -0.72 -11.75 7.13
N THR A 38 0.04 -11.30 8.12
CA THR A 38 -0.15 -11.74 9.51
C THR A 38 -1.55 -11.41 10.03
N ALA A 39 -2.09 -10.21 9.78
CA ALA A 39 -3.46 -9.87 10.19
C ALA A 39 -4.51 -10.78 9.52
N ARG A 40 -4.33 -11.11 8.23
CA ARG A 40 -5.18 -12.05 7.51
C ARG A 40 -5.10 -13.48 8.07
N GLU A 41 -3.91 -13.94 8.46
CA GLU A 41 -3.74 -15.24 9.14
C GLU A 41 -4.44 -15.29 10.51
N HIS A 42 -4.55 -14.15 11.19
CA HIS A 42 -5.30 -14.02 12.45
C HIS A 42 -6.82 -13.83 12.25
N GLY A 43 -7.32 -13.94 11.01
CA GLY A 43 -8.75 -13.90 10.70
C GLY A 43 -9.35 -12.50 10.56
N ARG A 44 -8.53 -11.44 10.49
CA ARG A 44 -9.01 -10.07 10.24
C ARG A 44 -9.63 -9.93 8.87
N THR A 45 -10.61 -9.06 8.70
CA THR A 45 -11.16 -8.72 7.37
C THR A 45 -10.11 -8.02 6.49
N VAL A 46 -10.42 -7.84 5.20
CA VAL A 46 -9.50 -7.16 4.27
C VAL A 46 -9.26 -5.72 4.73
N GLU A 47 -10.32 -5.03 5.14
CA GLU A 47 -10.30 -3.65 5.60
C GLU A 47 -9.55 -3.51 6.93
N GLU A 48 -9.77 -4.44 7.87
CA GLU A 48 -9.05 -4.47 9.14
C GLU A 48 -7.55 -4.71 8.93
N ALA A 49 -7.18 -5.69 8.09
CA ALA A 49 -5.80 -6.01 7.79
C ALA A 49 -5.08 -4.85 7.08
N ALA A 50 -5.74 -4.20 6.11
CA ALA A 50 -5.18 -3.02 5.44
C ALA A 50 -4.96 -1.86 6.41
N THR A 51 -5.90 -1.65 7.35
CA THR A 51 -5.77 -0.61 8.38
C THR A 51 -4.63 -0.91 9.35
N GLU A 52 -4.50 -2.15 9.82
CA GLU A 52 -3.42 -2.58 10.71
C GLU A 52 -2.04 -2.49 10.04
N ALA A 53 -1.94 -2.90 8.78
CA ALA A 53 -0.71 -2.81 8.00
C ALA A 53 -0.26 -1.36 7.77
N SER A 54 -1.19 -0.46 7.46
CA SER A 54 -0.90 0.97 7.30
C SER A 54 -0.41 1.59 8.62
N ARG A 55 -1.03 1.23 9.76
CA ARG A 55 -0.55 1.66 11.08
C ARG A 55 0.83 1.12 11.42
N HIS A 56 1.14 -0.12 11.03
CA HIS A 56 2.46 -0.71 11.25
C HIS A 56 3.53 0.06 10.45
N LEU A 57 3.24 0.38 9.18
CA LEU A 57 4.13 1.18 8.34
C LEU A 57 4.33 2.60 8.88
N GLU A 58 3.27 3.25 9.37
CA GLU A 58 3.34 4.55 10.05
C GLU A 58 4.07 4.51 11.39
N GLY A 59 3.99 3.40 12.12
CA GLY A 59 4.65 3.19 13.41
C GLY A 59 6.15 2.91 13.28
N ALA A 60 6.55 2.19 12.23
CA ALA A 60 7.96 1.96 11.87
C ALA A 60 8.68 3.25 11.42
N ARG A 61 7.95 4.36 11.27
CA ARG A 61 8.45 5.70 10.93
C ARG A 61 9.04 6.47 12.13
N ARG A 62 8.86 6.00 13.37
CA ARG A 62 9.32 6.68 14.60
C ARG A 62 10.66 6.19 15.11
#